data_AF-A0A956P1Q1-F1
#
_entry.id   AF-A0A956P1Q1-F1
#
_cell.length_a   1.000
_cell.length_b   1.000
_cell.length_c   1.000
_cell.angle_alpha   90.00
_cell.angle_beta   90.00
_cell.angle_gamma   90.00
#
_symmetry.space_group_name_H-M   'P 1'
#
loop_
_entity.id
_entity.type
_entity.pdbx_description
1 polymer ?
#
loop_
_entity_poly.entity_id
_entity_poly.type
_entity_poly.pdbx_seq_one_letter_code
_entity_poly.pdbx_strand_id
1 'polypeptide(L)'
;MLLGVLRMAPYAVAALRTPPGWEFSGNLTVSPDYMQYRTWARQTQVEGPIVSDRFTAEPTSRFLPVPLYWGIGALAGVTGLTPEWVYAWLGVPLTIAMVLLLYVVIRRFLRDPVAVRWVFWATVLGGGLGALLLLVEETPLRTIHPLYKLFVEPIESPALVIPFERYRGNYVVQALLDTHFLAFWVAATAAMLALVEATLAPARRRLLVMGALFAGATILHVYEGVTLLAITAGVVAVCLRRGLPRRDAAALLATATASVAVVLVGMLLLQRGSGYPTPEWRGLMVAPAILLLAYPVAWLLLAVGGIRFWQEATREGALLVGWVVGCLALVLAGPFFPYPDRGTMTLQIPLMIIAGLIYFRDRSRVRPRDAMLLVLLSAPTLVHR
;
A
#
# COMPACT_ATOMS: atom_id res chain seq x y z
N MET A 1 -4.57 -18.36 -7.46
CA MET A 1 -3.75 -19.55 -7.14
C MET A 1 -2.40 -19.51 -7.85
N LEU A 2 -2.33 -19.46 -9.19
CA LEU A 2 -1.06 -19.44 -9.94
C LEU A 2 -0.06 -18.38 -9.44
N LEU A 3 -0.48 -17.14 -9.23
CA LEU A 3 0.39 -16.06 -8.70
C LEU A 3 0.98 -16.38 -7.32
N GLY A 4 0.21 -17.05 -6.45
CA GLY A 4 0.70 -17.48 -5.14
C GLY A 4 1.77 -18.58 -5.26
N VAL A 5 1.64 -19.48 -6.22
CA VAL A 5 2.67 -20.50 -6.49
C VAL A 5 3.92 -19.85 -7.11
N LEU A 6 3.75 -18.97 -8.10
CA LEU A 6 4.86 -18.25 -8.74
C LEU A 6 5.67 -17.42 -7.74
N ARG A 7 5.01 -16.86 -6.71
CA ARG A 7 5.67 -16.15 -5.61
C ARG A 7 6.65 -17.02 -4.82
N MET A 8 6.44 -18.33 -4.74
CA MET A 8 7.34 -19.25 -4.03
C MET A 8 8.56 -19.64 -4.87
N ALA A 9 8.52 -19.45 -6.19
CA ALA A 9 9.60 -19.87 -7.08
C ALA A 9 10.97 -19.26 -6.72
N PRO A 10 11.08 -17.93 -6.43
CA PRO A 10 12.36 -17.35 -6.00
C PRO A 10 12.91 -17.97 -4.71
N TYR A 11 12.04 -18.30 -3.74
CA TYR A 11 12.44 -18.95 -2.48
C TYR A 11 12.93 -20.38 -2.72
N ALA A 12 12.22 -21.14 -3.55
CA ALA A 12 12.64 -22.51 -3.90
C ALA A 12 13.96 -22.51 -4.66
N VAL A 13 14.14 -21.61 -5.63
CA VAL A 13 15.40 -21.47 -6.38
C VAL A 13 16.56 -21.07 -5.46
N ALA A 14 16.34 -20.10 -4.55
CA ALA A 14 17.37 -19.69 -3.60
C ALA A 14 17.76 -20.81 -2.64
N ALA A 15 16.78 -21.57 -2.12
CA ALA A 15 17.02 -22.72 -1.27
C ALA A 15 17.83 -23.81 -2.00
N LEU A 16 17.46 -24.15 -3.25
CA LEU A 16 18.17 -25.14 -4.07
C LEU A 16 19.58 -24.71 -4.47
N ARG A 17 19.84 -23.40 -4.56
CA ARG A 17 21.15 -22.84 -4.88
C ARG A 17 22.00 -22.52 -3.65
N THR A 18 21.50 -22.79 -2.45
CA THR A 18 22.26 -22.57 -1.21
C THR A 18 23.44 -23.55 -1.18
N PRO A 19 24.70 -23.08 -1.01
CA PRO A 19 25.86 -23.95 -1.03
C PRO A 19 25.81 -25.04 0.07
N PRO A 20 26.46 -26.20 -0.15
CA PRO A 20 26.58 -27.22 0.89
C PRO A 20 27.21 -26.63 2.18
N GLY A 21 26.62 -26.94 3.33
CA GLY A 21 27.04 -26.40 4.64
C GLY A 21 26.47 -25.02 5.00
N TRP A 22 25.69 -24.40 4.10
CA TRP A 22 24.98 -23.15 4.37
C TRP A 22 23.48 -23.40 4.53
N GLU A 23 22.80 -22.51 5.25
CA GLU A 23 21.34 -22.51 5.38
C GLU A 23 20.74 -21.30 4.67
N PHE A 24 19.68 -21.53 3.89
CA PHE A 24 18.95 -20.45 3.26
C PHE A 24 18.25 -19.60 4.33
N SER A 25 18.67 -18.35 4.48
CA SER A 25 18.11 -17.42 5.47
C SER A 25 16.70 -16.93 5.17
N GLY A 26 16.07 -17.40 4.09
CA GLY A 26 14.74 -16.93 3.68
C GLY A 26 14.70 -15.50 3.13
N ASN A 27 15.86 -14.88 2.95
CA ASN A 27 15.97 -13.51 2.46
C ASN A 27 16.34 -13.52 0.97
N LEU A 28 15.48 -12.88 0.17
CA LEU A 28 15.73 -12.64 -1.25
C LEU A 28 16.28 -11.23 -1.51
N THR A 29 16.38 -10.42 -0.46
CA THR A 29 16.76 -9.00 -0.51
C THR A 29 17.45 -8.64 0.81
N VAL A 30 18.45 -7.75 0.72
CA VAL A 30 19.20 -7.23 1.85
C VAL A 30 18.63 -5.85 2.19
N SER A 31 17.67 -5.82 3.13
CA SER A 31 17.15 -4.59 3.74
C SER A 31 17.21 -4.72 5.26
N PRO A 32 17.66 -3.68 6.00
CA PRO A 32 17.64 -3.68 7.46
C PRO A 32 16.26 -4.05 8.04
N ASP A 33 15.18 -3.52 7.46
CA ASP A 33 13.80 -3.78 7.88
C ASP A 33 13.46 -5.28 7.79
N TYR A 34 13.83 -5.94 6.69
CA TYR A 34 13.54 -7.37 6.52
C TYR A 34 14.29 -8.23 7.53
N MET A 35 15.53 -7.86 7.87
CA MET A 35 16.29 -8.54 8.92
C MET A 35 15.60 -8.38 10.28
N GLN A 36 15.12 -7.17 10.59
CA GLN A 36 14.38 -6.87 11.82
C GLN A 36 13.11 -7.72 11.96
N TYR A 37 12.34 -7.81 10.88
CA TYR A 37 11.11 -8.60 10.81
C TYR A 37 11.31 -10.09 11.08
N ARG A 38 12.43 -10.66 10.61
CA ARG A 38 12.80 -12.06 10.87
C ARG A 38 13.19 -12.28 12.32
N THR A 39 13.97 -11.37 12.89
CA THR A 39 14.32 -11.39 14.31
C THR A 39 13.06 -11.39 15.17
N TRP A 40 12.07 -10.54 14.86
CA TRP A 40 10.79 -10.53 15.56
C TRP A 40 10.03 -11.84 15.43
N ALA A 41 9.99 -12.48 14.25
CA ALA A 41 9.31 -13.76 14.08
C ALA A 41 9.88 -14.87 14.99
N ARG A 42 11.20 -14.86 15.23
CA ARG A 42 11.86 -15.78 16.18
C ARG A 42 11.65 -15.32 17.63
N GLN A 43 11.81 -14.04 17.91
CA GLN A 43 11.69 -13.47 19.26
C GLN A 43 10.29 -13.65 19.84
N THR A 44 9.25 -13.51 19.03
CA THR A 44 7.85 -13.68 19.43
C THR A 44 7.52 -15.11 19.88
N GLN A 45 8.31 -16.11 19.50
CA GLN A 45 8.16 -17.49 20.01
C GLN A 45 8.50 -17.59 21.50
N VAL A 46 9.30 -16.66 22.02
CA VAL A 46 9.72 -16.61 23.43
C VAL A 46 8.98 -15.52 24.20
N GLU A 47 8.79 -14.35 23.58
CA GLU A 47 8.29 -13.16 24.28
C GLU A 47 6.79 -12.91 24.09
N GLY A 48 6.15 -13.57 23.12
CA GLY A 48 4.75 -13.35 22.76
C GLY A 48 4.56 -12.21 21.75
N PRO A 49 3.36 -11.60 21.68
CA PRO A 49 3.00 -10.63 20.64
C PRO A 49 3.61 -9.23 20.80
N ILE A 50 4.20 -8.94 21.96
CA ILE A 50 4.88 -7.68 22.26
C ILE A 50 6.32 -8.04 22.61
N VAL A 51 7.27 -7.51 21.84
CA VAL A 51 8.69 -7.85 21.97
C VAL A 51 9.51 -6.67 22.51
N SER A 52 10.65 -6.99 23.12
CA SER A 52 11.69 -6.00 23.44
C SER A 52 12.51 -5.64 22.21
N ASP A 53 13.25 -4.54 22.26
CA ASP A 53 14.19 -4.20 21.21
C ASP A 53 15.54 -4.87 21.49
N ARG A 54 15.99 -5.71 20.56
CA ARG A 54 17.26 -6.44 20.61
C ARG A 54 18.34 -5.82 19.71
N PHE A 55 18.05 -4.69 19.07
CA PHE A 55 18.99 -3.97 18.20
C PHE A 55 19.80 -2.92 18.96
N THR A 56 19.68 -2.87 20.29
CA THR A 56 20.46 -1.99 21.17
C THR A 56 21.16 -2.81 22.25
N ALA A 57 22.25 -2.28 22.81
CA ALA A 57 22.99 -2.95 23.87
C ALA A 57 22.27 -2.84 25.23
N GLU A 58 21.43 -1.82 25.39
CA GLU A 58 20.68 -1.56 26.61
C GLU A 58 19.52 -2.55 26.78
N PRO A 59 19.33 -3.14 27.98
CA PRO A 59 18.17 -3.98 28.27
C PRO A 59 16.89 -3.16 28.20
N THR A 60 15.89 -3.66 27.47
CA THR A 60 14.64 -2.92 27.24
C THR A 60 13.42 -3.75 27.62
N SER A 61 12.39 -3.09 28.14
CA SER A 61 11.11 -3.76 28.40
C SER A 61 10.41 -4.07 27.08
N ARG A 62 9.40 -4.94 27.10
CA ARG A 62 8.63 -5.29 25.88
C ARG A 62 7.69 -4.14 25.54
N PHE A 63 7.79 -3.59 24.34
CA PHE A 63 6.94 -2.46 23.91
C PHE A 63 6.56 -2.45 22.43
N LEU A 64 7.17 -3.30 21.62
CA LEU A 64 6.92 -3.35 20.19
C LEU A 64 5.84 -4.39 19.89
N PRO A 65 4.58 -3.99 19.61
CA PRO A 65 3.55 -4.92 19.18
C PRO A 65 3.86 -5.40 17.76
N VAL A 66 4.03 -6.71 17.61
CA VAL A 66 4.40 -7.37 16.34
C VAL A 66 3.47 -8.55 16.03
N PRO A 67 2.14 -8.35 15.99
CA PRO A 67 1.17 -9.45 15.97
C PRO A 67 1.25 -10.32 14.70
N LEU A 68 1.59 -9.74 13.55
CA LEU A 68 1.84 -10.50 12.32
C LEU A 68 2.96 -11.53 12.53
N TYR A 69 4.07 -11.08 13.12
CA TYR A 69 5.25 -11.91 13.37
C TYR A 69 5.04 -12.91 14.48
N TRP A 70 4.23 -12.57 15.48
CA TRP A 70 3.80 -13.53 16.48
C TRP A 70 2.94 -14.66 15.87
N GLY A 71 2.01 -14.33 14.97
CA GLY A 71 1.28 -15.35 14.22
C GLY A 71 2.20 -16.26 13.41
N ILE A 72 3.22 -15.69 12.75
CA ILE A 72 4.25 -16.45 12.03
C ILE A 72 5.05 -17.36 12.98
N GLY A 73 5.53 -16.82 14.10
CA GLY A 73 6.29 -17.56 15.10
C GLY A 73 5.50 -18.71 15.73
N ALA A 74 4.23 -18.47 16.04
CA ALA A 74 3.32 -19.49 16.57
C ALA A 74 3.06 -20.62 15.55
N LEU A 75 2.78 -20.27 14.29
CA LEU A 75 2.61 -21.25 13.22
C LEU A 75 3.90 -22.04 12.95
N ALA A 76 5.07 -21.40 13.03
CA ALA A 76 6.37 -22.07 12.94
C ALA A 76 6.54 -23.10 14.07
N GLY A 77 6.18 -22.75 15.31
CA GLY A 77 6.23 -23.67 16.43
C GLY A 77 5.32 -24.89 16.28
N VAL A 78 4.13 -24.71 15.68
CA VAL A 78 3.17 -25.81 15.44
C VAL A 78 3.58 -26.68 14.24
N THR A 79 4.09 -26.08 13.17
CA THR A 79 4.39 -26.80 11.91
C THR A 79 5.79 -27.40 11.88
N GLY A 80 6.69 -26.98 12.78
CA GLY A 80 8.11 -27.32 12.74
C GLY A 80 8.89 -26.65 11.60
N LEU A 81 8.24 -25.81 10.80
CA LEU A 81 8.90 -25.01 9.76
C LEU A 81 9.65 -23.84 10.38
N THR A 82 10.68 -23.36 9.68
CA THR A 82 11.33 -22.10 10.09
C THR A 82 10.39 -20.91 9.88
N PRO A 83 10.46 -19.85 10.69
CA PRO A 83 9.62 -18.66 10.54
C PRO A 83 9.71 -18.02 9.14
N GLU A 84 10.85 -18.16 8.47
CA GLU A 84 11.10 -17.72 7.10
C GLU A 84 10.18 -18.43 6.10
N TRP A 85 10.08 -19.75 6.19
CA TRP A 85 9.20 -20.55 5.34
C TRP A 85 7.74 -20.29 5.64
N VAL A 86 7.36 -20.15 6.92
CA VAL A 86 6.00 -19.77 7.30
C VAL A 86 5.63 -18.40 6.73
N TYR A 87 6.51 -17.41 6.80
CA TYR A 87 6.29 -16.11 6.18
C TYR A 87 6.10 -16.21 4.66
N ALA A 88 6.94 -16.99 3.98
CA ALA A 88 6.83 -17.17 2.53
C ALA A 88 5.48 -17.80 2.16
N TRP A 89 5.12 -18.90 2.84
CA TRP A 89 3.85 -19.62 2.63
C TRP A 89 2.62 -18.79 3.00
N LEU A 90 2.68 -17.98 4.07
CA LEU A 90 1.60 -17.05 4.45
C LEU A 90 1.32 -16.02 3.35
N GLY A 91 2.32 -15.71 2.51
CA GLY A 91 2.14 -14.87 1.34
C GLY A 91 1.16 -15.44 0.31
N VAL A 92 1.01 -16.77 0.22
CA VAL A 92 0.10 -17.41 -0.74
C VAL A 92 -1.38 -17.09 -0.47
N PRO A 93 -1.96 -17.37 0.72
CA PRO A 93 -3.34 -17.01 1.02
C PRO A 93 -3.54 -15.49 1.04
N LEU A 94 -2.55 -14.71 1.48
CA LEU A 94 -2.65 -13.25 1.44
C LEU A 94 -2.69 -12.71 0.00
N THR A 95 -1.96 -13.32 -0.94
CA THR A 95 -2.00 -12.94 -2.37
C THR A 95 -3.39 -13.21 -2.93
N ILE A 96 -3.98 -14.36 -2.59
CA ILE A 96 -5.35 -14.70 -3.00
C ILE A 96 -6.33 -13.68 -2.40
N ALA A 97 -6.23 -13.40 -1.11
CA ALA A 97 -7.08 -12.43 -0.42
C ALA A 97 -6.98 -11.03 -1.05
N MET A 98 -5.78 -10.55 -1.33
CA MET A 98 -5.56 -9.24 -1.93
C MET A 98 -6.16 -9.16 -3.33
N VAL A 99 -5.93 -10.17 -4.17
CA VAL A 99 -6.51 -10.26 -5.53
C VAL A 99 -8.04 -10.22 -5.48
N LEU A 100 -8.65 -10.99 -4.58
CA LEU A 100 -10.10 -11.02 -4.42
C LEU A 100 -10.65 -9.68 -3.89
N LEU A 101 -10.02 -9.12 -2.85
CA LEU A 101 -10.41 -7.83 -2.28
C LEU A 101 -10.30 -6.71 -3.32
N LEU A 102 -9.21 -6.66 -4.08
CA LEU A 102 -9.03 -5.67 -5.13
C LEU A 102 -10.11 -5.80 -6.21
N TYR A 103 -10.42 -7.03 -6.63
CA TYR A 103 -11.50 -7.28 -7.58
C TYR A 103 -12.86 -6.80 -7.02
N VAL A 104 -13.16 -7.10 -5.76
CA VAL A 104 -14.39 -6.66 -5.08
C VAL A 104 -14.47 -5.14 -5.01
N VAL A 105 -13.38 -4.46 -4.63
CA VAL A 105 -13.32 -3.00 -4.59
C VAL A 105 -13.57 -2.41 -5.98
N ILE A 106 -12.91 -2.90 -7.02
CA ILE A 106 -13.09 -2.39 -8.39
C ILE A 106 -14.52 -2.66 -8.90
N ARG A 107 -15.04 -3.86 -8.67
CA ARG A 107 -16.42 -4.26 -9.03
C ARG A 107 -17.47 -3.42 -8.30
N ARG A 108 -17.14 -2.87 -7.13
CA ARG A 108 -18.05 -2.00 -6.37
C ARG A 108 -18.35 -0.69 -7.11
N PHE A 109 -17.41 -0.18 -7.90
CA PHE A 109 -17.53 1.09 -8.64
C PHE A 109 -17.82 0.89 -10.13
N LEU A 110 -17.42 -0.25 -10.71
CA LEU A 110 -17.59 -0.55 -12.14
C LEU A 110 -18.59 -1.69 -12.36
N ARG A 111 -19.67 -1.40 -13.10
CA ARG A 111 -20.74 -2.38 -13.40
C ARG A 111 -20.52 -3.18 -14.68
N ASP A 112 -19.78 -2.64 -15.64
CA ASP A 112 -19.44 -3.36 -16.87
C ASP A 112 -18.33 -4.41 -16.61
N PRO A 113 -18.56 -5.72 -16.87
CA PRO A 113 -17.55 -6.76 -16.69
C PRO A 113 -16.27 -6.54 -17.50
N VAL A 114 -16.36 -5.89 -18.68
CA VAL A 114 -15.18 -5.60 -19.50
C VAL A 114 -14.33 -4.53 -18.84
N ALA A 115 -14.95 -3.41 -18.44
CA ALA A 115 -14.29 -2.36 -17.67
C ALA A 115 -13.63 -2.88 -16.39
N VAL A 116 -14.35 -3.68 -15.60
CA VAL A 116 -13.81 -4.29 -14.37
C VAL A 116 -12.55 -5.09 -14.66
N ARG A 117 -12.57 -5.95 -15.68
CA ARG A 117 -11.42 -6.81 -16.02
C ARG A 117 -10.19 -5.98 -16.39
N TRP A 118 -10.36 -4.96 -17.21
CA TRP A 118 -9.25 -4.11 -17.65
C TRP A 118 -8.71 -3.24 -16.53
N VAL A 119 -9.57 -2.61 -15.75
CA VAL A 119 -9.14 -1.80 -14.59
C VAL A 119 -8.48 -2.66 -13.54
N PHE A 120 -8.99 -3.88 -13.32
CA PHE A 120 -8.36 -4.86 -12.44
C PHE A 120 -6.95 -5.20 -12.88
N TRP A 121 -6.75 -5.61 -14.15
CA TRP A 121 -5.41 -5.94 -14.64
C TRP A 121 -4.47 -4.73 -14.67
N ALA A 122 -4.97 -3.54 -15.03
CA ALA A 122 -4.19 -2.30 -14.95
C ALA A 122 -3.74 -1.99 -13.52
N THR A 123 -4.63 -2.22 -12.55
CA THR A 123 -4.32 -1.98 -11.14
C THR A 123 -3.36 -3.04 -10.60
N VAL A 124 -3.53 -4.31 -10.96
CA VAL A 124 -2.63 -5.40 -10.54
C VAL A 124 -1.25 -5.23 -11.13
N LEU A 125 -1.15 -5.05 -12.45
CA LEU A 125 0.11 -5.01 -13.19
C LEU A 125 0.87 -3.69 -12.99
N GLY A 126 0.23 -2.67 -12.42
CA GLY A 126 0.82 -1.35 -12.16
C GLY A 126 0.57 -0.40 -13.32
N GLY A 127 -0.13 0.71 -13.09
CA GLY A 127 -0.44 1.69 -14.12
C GLY A 127 0.63 2.78 -14.28
N GLY A 128 1.91 2.45 -14.06
CA GLY A 128 3.00 3.43 -13.91
C GLY A 128 4.25 3.17 -14.76
N LEU A 129 4.90 4.26 -15.18
CA LEU A 129 6.12 4.24 -16.00
C LEU A 129 7.37 3.72 -15.29
N GLY A 130 7.30 3.31 -14.02
CA GLY A 130 8.51 3.17 -13.22
C GLY A 130 9.46 2.06 -13.71
N ALA A 131 8.95 1.09 -14.46
CA ALA A 131 9.79 0.19 -15.22
C ALA A 131 10.54 0.87 -16.38
N LEU A 132 9.85 1.68 -17.18
CA LEU A 132 10.48 2.47 -18.22
C LEU A 132 11.49 3.48 -17.64
N LEU A 133 11.28 3.99 -16.42
CA LEU A 133 12.26 4.85 -15.73
C LEU A 133 13.53 4.11 -15.33
N LEU A 134 13.44 2.84 -14.91
CA LEU A 134 14.61 1.99 -14.69
C LEU A 134 15.40 1.75 -15.99
N LEU A 135 14.72 1.67 -17.15
CA LEU A 135 15.41 1.64 -18.45
C LEU A 135 16.05 2.99 -18.81
N VAL A 136 15.46 4.11 -18.40
CA VAL A 136 16.08 5.45 -18.58
C VAL A 136 17.35 5.59 -17.75
N GLU A 137 17.39 5.03 -16.53
CA GLU A 137 18.59 4.99 -15.66
C GLU A 137 19.77 4.28 -16.35
N GLU A 138 19.47 3.19 -17.07
CA GLU A 138 20.45 2.34 -17.75
C GLU A 138 20.78 2.78 -19.20
N THR A 139 20.22 3.89 -19.70
CA THR A 139 20.40 4.33 -21.10
C THR A 139 21.10 5.70 -21.22
N PRO A 140 21.64 6.05 -22.42
CA PRO A 140 22.21 7.37 -22.68
C PRO A 140 21.24 8.53 -22.46
N LEU A 141 19.93 8.28 -22.33
CA LEU A 141 18.92 9.31 -22.04
C LEU A 141 19.21 10.06 -20.74
N ARG A 142 19.91 9.44 -19.77
CA ARG A 142 20.39 10.09 -18.54
C ARG A 142 21.33 11.28 -18.80
N THR A 143 21.94 11.38 -19.99
CA THR A 143 22.85 12.47 -20.35
C THR A 143 22.13 13.74 -20.80
N ILE A 144 20.83 13.66 -21.07
CA ILE A 144 20.02 14.80 -21.50
C ILE A 144 19.59 15.58 -20.24
N HIS A 145 20.20 16.74 -19.98
CA HIS A 145 20.05 17.47 -18.71
C HIS A 145 18.60 17.71 -18.25
N PRO A 146 17.65 18.17 -19.10
CA PRO A 146 16.25 18.31 -18.68
C PRO A 146 15.60 16.98 -18.27
N LEU A 147 15.93 15.88 -18.96
CA LEU A 147 15.42 14.56 -18.61
C LEU A 147 16.06 14.05 -17.31
N TYR A 148 17.36 14.27 -17.13
CA TYR A 148 18.04 13.96 -15.88
C TYR A 148 17.39 14.67 -14.69
N LYS A 149 17.22 15.99 -14.78
CA LYS A 149 16.60 16.81 -13.73
C LYS A 149 15.16 16.41 -13.40
N LEU A 150 14.38 16.05 -14.42
CA LEU A 150 12.96 15.72 -14.25
C LEU A 150 12.73 14.27 -13.79
N PHE A 151 13.53 13.33 -14.28
CA PHE A 151 13.29 11.90 -14.11
C PHE A 151 14.32 11.20 -13.22
N VAL A 152 15.61 11.54 -13.32
CA VAL A 152 16.71 10.78 -12.70
C VAL A 152 17.15 11.39 -11.36
N GLU A 153 17.35 12.71 -11.29
CA GLU A 153 17.77 13.39 -10.05
C GLU A 153 16.80 13.18 -8.87
N PRO A 154 15.45 13.17 -9.05
CA PRO A 154 14.52 12.84 -7.97
C PRO A 154 14.51 11.35 -7.56
N ILE A 155 15.28 10.50 -8.24
CA ILE A 155 15.50 9.08 -7.91
C ILE A 155 16.87 8.90 -7.22
N GLU A 156 17.90 9.60 -7.69
CA GLU A 156 19.28 9.41 -7.22
C GLU A 156 19.64 10.25 -6.00
N SER A 157 18.97 11.39 -5.76
CA SER A 157 19.37 12.35 -4.73
C SER A 157 19.22 11.76 -3.32
N PRO A 158 20.32 11.55 -2.55
CA PRO A 158 20.26 10.96 -1.21
C PRO A 158 19.42 11.76 -0.20
N ALA A 159 19.20 13.05 -0.48
CA ALA A 159 18.34 13.93 0.32
C ALA A 159 16.83 13.75 0.00
N LEU A 160 16.50 13.10 -1.12
CA LEU A 160 15.16 12.77 -1.57
C LEU A 160 14.90 11.26 -1.56
N VAL A 161 15.95 10.43 -1.41
CA VAL A 161 15.84 8.98 -1.39
C VAL A 161 15.13 8.50 -0.13
N ILE A 162 13.82 8.28 -0.25
CA ILE A 162 13.11 7.39 0.67
C ILE A 162 13.65 5.98 0.41
N PRO A 163 14.16 5.23 1.40
CA PRO A 163 14.81 3.92 1.18
C PRO A 163 13.99 2.86 0.43
N PHE A 164 12.68 3.07 0.26
CA PHE A 164 11.76 2.27 -0.56
C PHE A 164 11.87 2.50 -2.09
N GLU A 165 12.79 3.35 -2.56
CA GLU A 165 12.71 4.03 -3.85
C GLU A 165 13.17 3.31 -5.12
N ARG A 166 13.73 2.10 -5.07
CA ARG A 166 14.08 1.38 -6.32
C ARG A 166 12.89 0.69 -7.02
N TYR A 167 11.67 0.81 -6.50
CA TYR A 167 10.54 -0.05 -6.89
C TYR A 167 9.36 0.68 -7.55
N ARG A 168 9.60 1.87 -8.11
CA ARG A 168 8.57 2.73 -8.66
C ARG A 168 7.86 2.02 -9.84
N GLY A 169 6.52 2.06 -9.87
CA GLY A 169 5.68 1.61 -10.99
C GLY A 169 4.67 0.51 -10.66
N ASN A 170 5.02 -0.46 -9.80
CA ASN A 170 4.26 -1.70 -9.64
C ASN A 170 3.97 -2.06 -8.17
N TYR A 171 3.54 -1.09 -7.35
CA TYR A 171 3.34 -1.30 -5.90
C TYR A 171 2.45 -2.50 -5.57
N VAL A 172 1.35 -2.68 -6.32
CA VAL A 172 0.48 -3.85 -6.13
C VAL A 172 1.23 -5.14 -6.46
N VAL A 173 1.88 -5.27 -7.62
CA VAL A 173 2.69 -6.46 -7.97
C VAL A 173 3.76 -6.73 -6.92
N GLN A 174 4.46 -5.69 -6.46
CA GLN A 174 5.50 -5.83 -5.45
C GLN A 174 4.93 -6.30 -4.12
N ALA A 175 3.81 -5.74 -3.68
CA ALA A 175 3.10 -6.23 -2.51
C ALA A 175 2.69 -7.70 -2.70
N LEU A 176 2.27 -8.12 -3.91
CA LEU A 176 2.00 -9.54 -4.20
C LEU A 176 3.23 -10.45 -4.06
N LEU A 177 4.44 -9.92 -3.96
CA LEU A 177 5.70 -10.65 -3.77
C LEU A 177 6.31 -10.52 -2.37
N ASP A 178 5.86 -9.59 -1.52
CA ASP A 178 6.35 -9.42 -0.14
C ASP A 178 5.25 -9.60 0.92
N THR A 179 5.44 -10.49 1.91
CA THR A 179 4.32 -10.96 2.76
C THR A 179 3.94 -9.88 3.77
N HIS A 180 4.92 -9.14 4.27
CA HIS A 180 4.74 -8.04 5.18
C HIS A 180 3.89 -6.94 4.54
N PHE A 181 4.30 -6.44 3.37
CA PHE A 181 3.51 -5.45 2.64
C PHE A 181 2.13 -5.98 2.30
N LEU A 182 2.05 -7.23 1.86
CA LEU A 182 0.77 -7.81 1.47
C LEU A 182 -0.23 -7.91 2.63
N ALA A 183 0.24 -8.29 3.83
CA ALA A 183 -0.62 -8.36 5.01
C ALA A 183 -1.23 -6.98 5.31
N PHE A 184 -0.42 -5.92 5.24
CA PHE A 184 -0.87 -4.56 5.47
C PHE A 184 -1.81 -4.07 4.36
N TRP A 185 -1.50 -4.38 3.10
CA TRP A 185 -2.35 -4.03 1.97
C TRP A 185 -3.70 -4.74 2.01
N VAL A 186 -3.75 -6.01 2.44
CA VAL A 186 -5.00 -6.74 2.68
C VAL A 186 -5.82 -6.03 3.76
N ALA A 187 -5.20 -5.70 4.90
CA ALA A 187 -5.86 -4.99 6.00
C ALA A 187 -6.37 -3.60 5.57
N ALA A 188 -5.52 -2.81 4.92
CA ALA A 188 -5.86 -1.47 4.43
C ALA A 188 -6.95 -1.52 3.36
N THR A 189 -6.90 -2.45 2.40
CA THR A 189 -7.92 -2.59 1.36
C THR A 189 -9.26 -3.04 1.95
N ALA A 190 -9.26 -3.95 2.92
CA ALA A 190 -10.46 -4.33 3.65
C ALA A 190 -11.04 -3.17 4.45
N ALA A 191 -10.21 -2.39 5.15
CA ALA A 191 -10.60 -1.17 5.86
C ALA A 191 -11.21 -0.13 4.91
N MET A 192 -10.60 0.06 3.73
CA MET A 192 -11.11 0.93 2.69
C MET A 192 -12.48 0.48 2.15
N LEU A 193 -12.67 -0.83 1.91
CA LEU A 193 -13.97 -1.36 1.52
C LEU A 193 -15.03 -1.13 2.62
N ALA A 194 -14.66 -1.28 3.89
CA ALA A 194 -15.57 -0.98 5.00
C ALA A 194 -15.90 0.51 5.09
N LEU A 195 -14.95 1.40 4.84
CA LEU A 195 -15.20 2.85 4.71
C LEU A 195 -16.17 3.14 3.57
N VAL A 196 -16.01 2.50 2.42
CA VAL A 196 -16.95 2.62 1.29
C VAL A 196 -18.36 2.21 1.70
N GLU A 197 -18.51 1.05 2.32
CA GLU A 197 -19.82 0.55 2.75
C GLU A 197 -20.46 1.40 3.86
N ALA A 198 -19.66 1.89 4.82
CA ALA A 198 -20.13 2.79 5.88
C ALA A 198 -20.53 4.16 5.33
N THR A 199 -19.84 4.65 4.29
CA THR A 199 -20.15 5.93 3.65
C THR A 199 -21.41 5.85 2.79
N LEU A 200 -21.62 4.75 2.06
CA LEU A 200 -22.74 4.61 1.13
C LEU A 200 -24.05 4.21 1.82
N ALA A 201 -23.98 3.39 2.87
CA ALA A 201 -25.15 3.08 3.69
C ALA A 201 -24.76 3.16 5.18
N PRO A 202 -24.81 4.36 5.79
CA PRO A 202 -24.46 4.56 7.18
C PRO A 202 -25.32 3.69 8.11
N ALA A 203 -24.68 2.80 8.86
CA ALA A 203 -25.32 1.97 9.86
C ALA A 203 -24.33 1.70 11.00
N ARG A 204 -24.83 1.60 12.23
CA ARG A 204 -23.98 1.36 13.42
C ARG A 204 -23.06 0.15 13.24
N ARG A 205 -23.58 -0.97 12.71
CA ARG A 205 -22.78 -2.18 12.43
C ARG A 205 -21.64 -1.91 11.45
N ARG A 206 -21.88 -1.15 10.38
CA ARG A 206 -20.85 -0.83 9.35
C ARG A 206 -19.78 0.10 9.90
N LEU A 207 -20.18 1.09 10.72
CA LEU A 207 -19.23 1.94 11.44
C LEU A 207 -18.36 1.14 12.40
N LEU A 208 -18.94 0.20 13.17
CA LEU A 208 -18.17 -0.67 14.06
C LEU A 208 -17.18 -1.56 13.30
N VAL A 209 -17.60 -2.14 12.17
CA VAL A 209 -16.69 -2.94 11.31
C VAL A 209 -15.56 -2.07 10.74
N MET A 210 -15.88 -0.87 10.25
CA MET A 210 -14.88 0.09 9.78
C MET A 210 -13.89 0.45 10.90
N GLY A 211 -14.38 0.81 12.09
CA GLY A 211 -13.54 1.14 13.24
C GLY A 211 -12.63 -0.02 13.67
N ALA A 212 -13.16 -1.23 13.73
CA ALA A 212 -12.38 -2.42 14.06
C ALA A 212 -11.27 -2.70 13.03
N LEU A 213 -11.56 -2.57 11.73
CA LEU A 213 -10.56 -2.73 10.67
C LEU A 213 -9.52 -1.61 10.67
N PHE A 214 -9.90 -0.38 10.99
CA PHE A 214 -8.97 0.75 11.15
C PHE A 214 -8.02 0.51 12.34
N ALA A 215 -8.57 0.10 13.49
CA ALA A 215 -7.77 -0.27 14.65
C ALA A 215 -6.83 -1.43 14.33
N GLY A 216 -7.32 -2.50 13.69
CA GLY A 216 -6.51 -3.64 13.28
C GLY A 216 -5.38 -3.28 12.31
N ALA A 217 -5.66 -2.46 11.29
CA ALA A 217 -4.64 -1.97 10.37
C ALA A 217 -3.60 -1.10 11.10
N THR A 218 -4.03 -0.24 12.03
CA THR A 218 -3.14 0.60 12.84
C THR A 218 -2.25 -0.25 13.75
N ILE A 219 -2.81 -1.31 14.36
CA ILE A 219 -2.07 -2.26 15.20
C ILE A 219 -0.99 -2.98 14.39
N LEU A 220 -1.33 -3.40 13.17
CA LEU A 220 -0.39 -4.06 12.27
C LEU A 220 0.72 -3.11 11.80
N HIS A 221 0.36 -1.87 11.51
CA HIS A 221 1.27 -0.86 11.00
C HIS A 221 0.74 0.55 11.26
N VAL A 222 1.38 1.26 12.19
CA VAL A 222 0.95 2.58 12.72
C VAL A 222 0.59 3.58 11.62
N TYR A 223 1.40 3.64 10.57
CA TYR A 223 1.22 4.58 9.48
C TYR A 223 -0.04 4.32 8.65
N GLU A 224 -0.56 3.10 8.62
CA GLU A 224 -1.82 2.79 7.93
C GLU A 224 -3.01 3.44 8.63
N GLY A 225 -2.98 3.55 9.96
CA GLY A 225 -4.01 4.29 10.71
C GLY A 225 -4.09 5.76 10.29
N VAL A 226 -2.93 6.42 10.20
CA VAL A 226 -2.85 7.83 9.77
C VAL A 226 -3.29 8.00 8.32
N THR A 227 -2.88 7.09 7.43
CA THR A 227 -3.31 7.07 6.02
C THR A 227 -4.83 6.94 5.91
N LEU A 228 -5.44 6.00 6.64
CA LEU A 228 -6.89 5.79 6.66
C LEU A 228 -7.66 6.98 7.25
N LEU A 229 -7.10 7.70 8.23
CA LEU A 229 -7.68 8.95 8.73
C LEU A 229 -7.68 10.04 7.67
N ALA A 230 -6.54 10.25 7.00
CA ALA A 230 -6.43 11.25 5.93
C ALA A 230 -7.42 10.97 4.79
N ILE A 231 -7.53 9.70 4.39
CA ILE A 231 -8.51 9.25 3.39
C ILE A 231 -9.94 9.48 3.87
N THR A 232 -10.27 9.13 5.11
CA THR A 232 -11.62 9.35 5.67
C THR A 232 -11.96 10.83 5.70
N ALA A 233 -11.01 11.70 6.08
CA ALA A 233 -11.19 13.14 6.05
C ALA A 233 -11.44 13.67 4.62
N GLY A 234 -10.68 13.20 3.64
CA GLY A 234 -10.90 13.52 2.22
C GLY A 234 -12.26 13.06 1.72
N VAL A 235 -12.65 11.81 2.01
CA VAL A 235 -13.98 11.25 1.70
C VAL A 235 -15.09 12.08 2.32
N VAL A 236 -14.99 12.40 3.60
CA VAL A 236 -16.01 13.18 4.30
C VAL A 236 -16.09 14.60 3.74
N ALA A 237 -14.97 15.28 3.52
CA ALA A 237 -14.95 16.63 2.97
C ALA A 237 -15.60 16.70 1.58
N VAL A 238 -15.29 15.75 0.69
CA VAL A 238 -15.83 15.72 -0.67
C VAL A 238 -17.30 15.27 -0.68
N CYS A 239 -17.66 14.23 0.08
CA CYS A 239 -19.03 13.72 0.14
C CYS A 239 -19.98 14.70 0.85
N LEU A 240 -19.53 15.46 1.85
CA LEU A 240 -20.31 16.56 2.45
C LEU A 240 -20.74 17.58 1.40
N ARG A 241 -19.83 17.98 0.50
CA ARG A 241 -20.14 18.87 -0.63
C ARG A 241 -21.10 18.25 -1.65
N ARG A 242 -21.29 16.93 -1.61
CA ARG A 242 -22.21 16.14 -2.46
C ARG A 242 -23.45 15.65 -1.71
N GLY A 243 -23.76 16.25 -0.56
CA GLY A 243 -25.01 16.00 0.16
C GLY A 243 -24.99 14.84 1.15
N LEU A 244 -23.81 14.34 1.56
CA LEU A 244 -23.70 13.46 2.73
C LEU A 244 -24.28 14.17 3.96
N PRO A 245 -25.22 13.57 4.72
CA PRO A 245 -25.74 14.20 5.93
C PRO A 245 -24.62 14.48 6.93
N ARG A 246 -24.63 15.69 7.53
CA ARG A 246 -23.60 16.13 8.50
C ARG A 246 -23.44 15.16 9.68
N ARG A 247 -24.55 14.55 10.12
CA ARG A 247 -24.55 13.53 11.18
C ARG A 247 -23.73 12.30 10.78
N ASP A 248 -23.92 11.79 9.56
CA ASP A 248 -23.23 10.60 9.08
C ASP A 248 -21.74 10.89 8.86
N ALA A 249 -21.41 12.06 8.30
CA ALA A 249 -20.05 12.56 8.17
C ALA A 249 -19.33 12.65 9.54
N ALA A 250 -19.99 13.24 10.54
CA ALA A 250 -19.45 13.32 11.89
C ALA A 250 -19.24 11.93 12.51
N ALA A 251 -20.20 11.01 12.31
CA ALA A 251 -20.09 9.65 12.81
C ALA A 251 -18.91 8.87 12.17
N LEU A 252 -18.70 9.03 10.86
CA LEU A 252 -17.55 8.44 10.15
C LEU A 252 -16.22 8.97 10.71
N LEU A 253 -16.06 10.28 10.78
CA LEU A 253 -14.85 10.92 11.31
C LEU A 253 -14.60 10.54 12.76
N ALA A 254 -15.62 10.61 13.62
CA ALA A 254 -15.49 10.28 15.03
C ALA A 254 -15.09 8.82 15.23
N THR A 255 -15.73 7.89 14.49
CA THR A 255 -15.41 6.46 14.59
C THR A 255 -13.99 6.17 14.11
N ALA A 256 -13.59 6.72 12.96
CA ALA A 256 -12.24 6.54 12.44
C ALA A 256 -11.19 7.11 13.41
N THR A 257 -11.39 8.36 13.85
CA THR A 257 -10.50 9.07 14.77
C THR A 257 -10.37 8.33 16.09
N ALA A 258 -11.48 7.94 16.72
CA ALA A 258 -11.44 7.23 17.99
C ALA A 258 -10.73 5.87 17.86
N SER A 259 -11.01 5.11 16.79
CA SER A 259 -10.42 3.79 16.60
C SER A 259 -8.90 3.86 16.42
N VAL A 260 -8.41 4.81 15.62
CA VAL A 260 -6.97 5.00 15.41
C VAL A 260 -6.32 5.60 16.65
N ALA A 261 -6.94 6.63 17.26
CA ALA A 261 -6.40 7.29 18.45
C ALA A 261 -6.23 6.34 19.64
N VAL A 262 -7.19 5.45 19.90
CA VAL A 262 -7.08 4.44 20.98
C VAL A 262 -5.84 3.57 20.78
N VAL A 263 -5.60 3.10 19.56
CA VAL A 263 -4.42 2.27 19.24
C VAL A 263 -3.13 3.07 19.40
N LEU A 264 -3.08 4.28 18.83
CA LEU A 264 -1.88 5.14 18.92
C LEU A 264 -1.56 5.52 20.37
N VAL A 265 -2.55 5.88 21.16
CA VAL A 265 -2.37 6.16 22.60
C VAL A 265 -1.88 4.91 23.32
N GLY A 266 -2.46 3.73 23.05
CA GLY A 266 -1.97 2.47 23.62
C GLY A 266 -0.51 2.20 23.28
N MET A 267 -0.11 2.38 22.01
CA MET A 267 1.27 2.22 21.55
C MET A 267 2.22 3.23 22.17
N LEU A 268 1.81 4.50 22.30
CA LEU A 268 2.59 5.54 22.96
C LEU A 268 2.78 5.26 24.45
N LEU A 269 1.76 4.75 25.13
CA LEU A 269 1.86 4.35 26.54
C LEU A 269 2.80 3.16 26.70
N LEU A 270 2.72 2.16 25.82
CA LEU A 270 3.65 1.03 25.78
C LEU A 270 5.10 1.50 25.55
N GLN A 271 5.32 2.38 24.57
CA GLN A 271 6.64 2.92 24.28
C GLN A 271 7.19 3.78 25.42
N ARG A 272 6.38 4.63 26.04
CA ARG A 272 6.82 5.40 27.22
C ARG A 272 7.20 4.48 28.38
N GLY A 273 6.50 3.36 28.54
CA GLY A 273 6.81 2.34 29.53
C GLY A 273 8.10 1.56 29.29
N SER A 274 8.74 1.69 28.12
CA SER A 274 10.02 1.03 27.83
C SER A 274 11.27 1.84 28.08
N GLY A 275 11.10 3.15 28.32
CA GLY A 275 12.24 4.05 28.46
C GLY A 275 12.88 4.46 27.15
N TYR A 276 12.38 3.99 25.99
CA TYR A 276 12.84 4.49 24.70
C TYR A 276 12.35 5.92 24.47
N PRO A 277 13.20 6.79 23.88
CA PRO A 277 12.73 8.07 23.38
C PRO A 277 11.61 7.85 22.35
N THR A 278 10.66 8.79 22.33
CA THR A 278 9.71 8.85 21.23
C THR A 278 10.48 9.15 19.94
N PRO A 279 10.20 8.47 18.82
CA PRO A 279 10.99 8.64 17.61
C PRO A 279 10.91 10.10 17.16
N GLU A 280 12.04 10.68 16.79
CA GLU A 280 12.06 12.02 16.23
C GLU A 280 11.44 12.03 14.83
N TRP A 281 10.61 13.03 14.59
CA TRP A 281 9.93 13.21 13.32
C TRP A 281 10.95 13.68 12.27
N ARG A 282 11.17 12.86 11.24
CA ARG A 282 11.94 13.27 10.06
C ARG A 282 10.97 13.65 8.95
N GLY A 283 10.85 14.95 8.70
CA GLY A 283 10.08 15.45 7.56
C GLY A 283 10.82 15.13 6.26
N LEU A 284 10.28 14.21 5.48
CA LEU A 284 10.74 13.93 4.12
C LEU A 284 9.66 14.44 3.16
N MET A 285 10.05 15.07 2.06
CA MET A 285 9.09 15.48 1.03
C MET A 285 9.13 14.52 -0.14
N VAL A 286 7.96 14.10 -0.63
CA VAL A 286 7.85 13.47 -1.94
C VAL A 286 7.93 14.57 -2.99
N ALA A 287 8.89 14.46 -3.90
CA ALA A 287 8.94 15.36 -5.06
C ALA A 287 7.65 15.19 -5.89
N PRO A 288 6.92 16.27 -6.22
CA PRO A 288 5.68 16.19 -7.01
C PRO A 288 5.84 15.46 -8.36
N ALA A 289 7.03 15.49 -8.95
CA ALA A 289 7.36 14.73 -10.14
C ALA A 289 7.12 13.21 -9.96
N ILE A 290 7.43 12.65 -8.78
CA ILE A 290 7.23 11.23 -8.48
C ILE A 290 5.74 10.85 -8.62
N LEU A 291 4.85 11.71 -8.14
CA LEU A 291 3.40 11.53 -8.23
C LEU A 291 2.92 11.51 -9.69
N LEU A 292 3.42 12.46 -10.50
CA LEU A 292 3.06 12.57 -11.92
C LEU A 292 3.54 11.35 -12.72
N LEU A 293 4.74 10.86 -12.41
CA LEU A 293 5.36 9.72 -13.09
C LEU A 293 4.79 8.37 -12.65
N ALA A 294 4.25 8.28 -11.44
CA ALA A 294 3.66 7.05 -10.93
C ALA A 294 2.39 6.64 -11.68
N TYR A 295 1.58 7.59 -12.17
CA TYR A 295 0.26 7.30 -12.77
C TYR A 295 -0.07 8.12 -14.04
N PRO A 296 0.81 8.16 -15.06
CA PRO A 296 0.68 9.09 -16.18
C PRO A 296 -0.60 8.85 -16.99
N VAL A 297 -1.02 7.60 -17.17
CA VAL A 297 -2.31 7.29 -17.85
C VAL A 297 -3.49 7.87 -17.09
N ALA A 298 -3.50 7.70 -15.77
CA ALA A 298 -4.60 8.20 -14.94
C ALA A 298 -4.64 9.73 -14.99
N TRP A 299 -3.48 10.39 -14.92
CA TRP A 299 -3.40 11.84 -15.03
C TRP A 299 -3.87 12.37 -16.39
N LEU A 300 -3.47 11.73 -17.49
CA LEU A 300 -3.93 12.11 -18.83
C LEU A 300 -5.45 11.94 -18.98
N LEU A 301 -6.01 10.82 -18.51
CA LEU A 301 -7.46 10.59 -18.55
C LEU A 301 -8.21 11.58 -17.65
N LEU A 302 -7.67 11.92 -16.48
CA LEU A 302 -8.20 12.96 -15.61
C LEU A 302 -8.14 14.35 -16.27
N ALA A 303 -7.08 14.67 -17.01
CA ALA A 303 -7.00 15.95 -17.73
C ALA A 303 -8.06 16.07 -18.83
N VAL A 304 -8.35 14.97 -19.53
CA VAL A 304 -9.34 14.95 -20.63
C VAL A 304 -10.78 14.86 -20.11
N GLY A 305 -11.03 14.07 -19.07
CA GLY A 305 -12.38 13.70 -18.64
C GLY A 305 -12.75 14.04 -17.21
N GLY A 306 -11.81 14.56 -16.41
CA GLY A 306 -11.97 14.74 -14.96
C GLY A 306 -13.06 15.74 -14.57
N ILE A 307 -13.17 16.87 -15.29
CA ILE A 307 -14.22 17.88 -15.05
C ILE A 307 -15.59 17.27 -15.26
N ARG A 308 -15.79 16.60 -16.40
CA ARG A 308 -17.06 15.96 -16.73
C ARG A 308 -17.38 14.81 -15.78
N PHE A 309 -16.38 13.98 -15.45
CA PHE A 309 -16.50 12.94 -14.41
C PHE A 309 -16.98 13.54 -13.09
N TRP A 310 -16.40 14.66 -12.66
CA TRP A 310 -16.84 15.33 -11.44
C TRP A 310 -18.27 15.85 -11.56
N GLN A 311 -18.64 16.53 -12.64
CA GLN A 311 -20.00 17.02 -12.83
C GLN A 311 -21.05 15.90 -12.76
N GLU A 312 -20.74 14.75 -13.37
CA GLU A 312 -21.60 13.56 -13.44
C GLU A 312 -21.43 12.62 -12.22
N ALA A 313 -20.53 12.92 -11.28
CA ALA A 313 -20.18 12.02 -10.19
C ALA A 313 -21.37 11.72 -9.28
N THR A 314 -21.72 10.44 -9.21
CA THR A 314 -22.58 9.88 -8.15
C THR A 314 -21.86 9.95 -6.80
N ARG A 315 -22.55 9.56 -5.72
CA ARG A 315 -21.94 9.45 -4.38
C ARG A 315 -20.72 8.52 -4.36
N GLU A 316 -20.73 7.47 -5.19
CA GLU A 316 -19.60 6.55 -5.36
C GLU A 316 -18.41 7.25 -6.03
N GLY A 317 -18.66 8.03 -7.08
CA GLY A 317 -17.64 8.85 -7.72
C GLY A 317 -17.06 9.92 -6.78
N ALA A 318 -17.91 10.57 -5.99
CA ALA A 318 -17.49 11.54 -4.97
C ALA A 318 -16.59 10.90 -3.90
N LEU A 319 -16.89 9.67 -3.50
CA LEU A 319 -16.05 8.91 -2.58
C LEU A 319 -14.66 8.67 -3.16
N LEU A 320 -14.55 8.22 -4.41
CA LEU A 320 -13.26 8.02 -5.08
C LEU A 320 -12.44 9.32 -5.13
N VAL A 321 -13.08 10.45 -5.44
CA VAL A 321 -12.41 11.76 -5.41
C VAL A 321 -11.94 12.10 -4.00
N GLY A 322 -12.77 11.88 -2.99
CA GLY A 322 -12.38 12.09 -1.60
C GLY A 322 -11.23 11.20 -1.14
N TRP A 323 -11.18 9.95 -1.63
CA TRP A 323 -10.04 9.06 -1.42
C TRP A 323 -8.77 9.66 -2.05
N VAL A 324 -8.83 10.10 -3.31
CA VAL A 324 -7.71 10.79 -3.97
C VAL A 324 -7.26 12.02 -3.16
N VAL A 325 -8.19 12.87 -2.73
CA VAL A 325 -7.89 14.07 -1.94
C VAL A 325 -7.18 13.72 -0.63
N GLY A 326 -7.64 12.71 0.10
CA GLY A 326 -7.00 12.30 1.35
C GLY A 326 -5.58 11.76 1.16
N CYS A 327 -5.36 10.96 0.10
CA CYS A 327 -4.01 10.51 -0.22
C CYS A 327 -3.10 11.66 -0.66
N LEU A 328 -3.59 12.61 -1.49
CA LEU A 328 -2.81 13.79 -1.89
C LEU A 328 -2.47 14.68 -0.69
N ALA A 329 -3.39 14.85 0.26
CA ALA A 329 -3.12 15.56 1.49
C ALA A 329 -1.98 14.91 2.28
N LEU A 330 -1.92 13.58 2.33
CA LEU A 330 -0.83 12.85 2.97
C LEU A 330 0.51 13.04 2.25
N VAL A 331 0.52 13.00 0.91
CA VAL A 331 1.73 13.27 0.11
C VAL A 331 2.26 14.68 0.39
N LEU A 332 1.36 15.67 0.41
CA LEU A 332 1.70 17.07 0.67
C LEU A 332 2.07 17.34 2.13
N ALA A 333 1.66 16.46 3.04
CA ALA A 333 2.01 16.52 4.46
C ALA A 333 3.42 16.01 4.76
N GLY A 334 4.25 15.69 3.76
CA GLY A 334 5.63 15.22 3.96
C GLY A 334 6.49 16.01 4.97
N PRO A 335 6.40 17.35 5.05
CA PRO A 335 7.10 18.11 6.11
C PRO A 335 6.68 17.74 7.54
N PHE A 336 5.49 17.14 7.70
CA PHE A 336 4.84 16.82 8.97
C PHE A 336 4.54 15.32 9.16
N PHE A 337 4.79 14.47 8.15
CA PHE A 337 4.52 13.04 8.18
C PHE A 337 5.70 12.26 7.57
N PRO A 338 6.30 11.29 8.26
CA PRO A 338 7.55 10.65 7.81
C PRO A 338 7.37 9.64 6.67
N TYR A 339 6.13 9.33 6.26
CA TYR A 339 5.82 8.37 5.18
C TYR A 339 4.84 8.93 4.14
N PRO A 340 5.10 10.11 3.56
CA PRO A 340 4.20 10.73 2.59
C PRO A 340 4.06 9.90 1.31
N ASP A 341 5.01 9.00 1.04
CA ASP A 341 4.98 8.00 -0.01
C ASP A 341 3.79 7.05 0.11
N ARG A 342 3.28 6.79 1.32
CA ARG A 342 2.06 6.00 1.54
C ARG A 342 0.87 6.59 0.79
N GLY A 343 0.76 7.92 0.78
CA GLY A 343 -0.28 8.61 0.01
C GLY A 343 -0.16 8.30 -1.47
N THR A 344 1.06 8.37 -2.02
CA THR A 344 1.32 8.00 -3.42
C THR A 344 0.96 6.54 -3.68
N MET A 345 1.42 5.61 -2.85
CA MET A 345 1.14 4.17 -3.02
C MET A 345 -0.37 3.87 -3.03
N THR A 346 -1.12 4.44 -2.08
CA THR A 346 -2.56 4.19 -1.95
C THR A 346 -3.38 4.88 -3.05
N LEU A 347 -2.84 5.88 -3.76
CA LEU A 347 -3.53 6.54 -4.88
C LEU A 347 -3.80 5.63 -6.07
N GLN A 348 -3.00 4.57 -6.26
CA GLN A 348 -3.11 3.69 -7.41
C GLN A 348 -4.53 3.17 -7.61
N ILE A 349 -5.17 2.64 -6.56
CA ILE A 349 -6.51 2.04 -6.66
C ILE A 349 -7.57 3.06 -7.09
N PRO A 350 -7.82 4.18 -6.36
CA PRO A 350 -8.86 5.11 -6.74
C PRO A 350 -8.58 5.80 -8.08
N LEU A 351 -7.31 6.10 -8.41
CA LEU A 351 -6.96 6.70 -9.70
C LEU A 351 -7.27 5.76 -10.86
N MET A 352 -6.93 4.48 -10.76
CA MET A 352 -7.21 3.51 -11.83
C MET A 352 -8.72 3.28 -12.01
N ILE A 353 -9.49 3.31 -10.92
CA ILE A 353 -10.95 3.22 -11.00
C ILE A 353 -11.54 4.46 -11.70
N ILE A 354 -11.12 5.67 -11.32
CA ILE A 354 -11.60 6.91 -11.95
C ILE A 354 -11.21 6.95 -13.43
N ALA A 355 -9.95 6.61 -13.75
CA ALA A 355 -9.46 6.50 -15.11
C ALA A 355 -10.29 5.52 -15.94
N GLY A 356 -10.62 4.35 -15.36
CA GLY A 356 -11.51 3.36 -15.95
C GLY A 356 -12.91 3.92 -16.22
N LEU A 357 -13.52 4.57 -15.22
CA LEU A 357 -14.84 5.20 -15.37
C LEU A 357 -14.86 6.23 -16.51
N ILE A 358 -13.80 7.04 -16.63
CA ILE A 358 -13.65 8.02 -17.71
C ILE A 358 -13.50 7.32 -19.07
N TYR A 359 -12.62 6.33 -19.16
CA TYR A 359 -12.30 5.66 -20.43
C TYR A 359 -13.50 4.86 -20.98
N PHE A 360 -14.17 4.09 -20.12
CA PHE A 360 -15.27 3.19 -20.47
C PHE A 360 -16.64 3.86 -20.52
N ARG A 361 -16.76 5.15 -20.17
CA ARG A 361 -18.02 5.88 -20.32
C ARG A 361 -18.55 5.83 -21.77
N ASP A 362 -17.66 6.09 -22.72
CA ASP A 362 -17.99 6.23 -24.14
C ASP A 362 -17.50 5.01 -24.96
N ARG A 363 -17.03 3.95 -24.30
CA ARG A 363 -16.41 2.77 -24.94
C ARG A 363 -16.88 1.48 -24.26
N SER A 364 -17.39 0.55 -25.06
CA SER A 364 -17.75 -0.81 -24.61
C SER A 364 -16.60 -1.83 -24.76
N ARG A 365 -15.50 -1.43 -25.42
CA ARG A 365 -14.35 -2.31 -25.72
C ARG A 365 -13.05 -1.53 -25.67
N VAL A 366 -11.97 -2.21 -25.24
CA VAL A 366 -10.60 -1.70 -25.32
C VAL A 366 -10.06 -1.93 -26.72
N ARG A 367 -9.55 -0.88 -27.37
CA ARG A 367 -8.90 -1.02 -28.68
C ARG A 367 -7.51 -1.64 -28.50
N PRO A 368 -7.00 -2.41 -29.48
CA PRO A 368 -5.65 -3.01 -29.39
C PRO A 368 -4.56 -2.00 -29.03
N ARG A 369 -4.62 -0.78 -29.61
CA ARG A 369 -3.67 0.30 -29.29
C ARG A 369 -3.74 0.77 -27.84
N ASP A 370 -4.94 0.78 -27.24
CA ASP A 370 -5.16 1.23 -25.86
C ASP A 370 -4.68 0.13 -24.88
N ALA A 371 -4.88 -1.14 -25.24
CA ALA A 371 -4.30 -2.28 -24.53
C ALA A 371 -2.76 -2.29 -24.61
N MET A 372 -2.19 -1.97 -25.77
CA MET A 372 -0.75 -1.85 -25.96
C MET A 372 -0.16 -0.71 -25.13
N LEU A 373 -0.82 0.45 -25.09
CA LEU A 373 -0.43 1.54 -24.18
C LEU A 373 -0.48 1.10 -22.72
N LEU A 374 -1.52 0.38 -22.32
CA LEU A 374 -1.62 -0.15 -20.96
C LEU A 374 -0.47 -1.12 -20.66
N VAL A 375 -0.18 -2.06 -21.56
CA VAL A 375 0.95 -2.99 -21.43
C VAL A 375 2.29 -2.25 -21.39
N LEU A 376 2.52 -1.27 -22.25
CA LEU A 376 3.78 -0.50 -22.27
C LEU A 376 3.97 0.33 -21.01
N LEU A 377 2.87 0.84 -20.44
CA LEU A 377 2.86 1.64 -19.22
C LEU A 377 2.72 0.79 -17.95
N SER A 378 2.60 -0.53 -18.10
CA SER A 378 2.49 -1.52 -17.02
C SER A 378 3.55 -2.62 -17.09
N ALA A 379 4.40 -2.63 -18.11
CA ALA A 379 5.38 -3.69 -18.31
C ALA A 379 6.38 -3.64 -17.14
N PRO A 380 6.50 -4.68 -16.30
CA PRO A 380 7.53 -4.71 -15.27
C PRO A 380 8.90 -4.76 -15.95
N THR A 381 9.84 -3.93 -15.50
CA THR A 381 11.24 -4.13 -15.85
C THR A 381 11.73 -5.34 -15.09
N LEU A 382 11.97 -6.42 -15.82
CA LEU A 382 12.89 -7.46 -15.41
C LEU A 382 14.31 -6.93 -15.65
N VAL A 383 14.78 -5.99 -14.81
CA VAL A 383 16.21 -5.72 -14.73
C VAL A 383 16.80 -6.80 -13.82
N HIS A 384 17.32 -7.85 -14.45
CA HIS A 384 18.24 -8.76 -13.80
C HIS A 384 19.47 -7.95 -13.37
N ARG A 385 19.76 -7.95 -12.07
CA ARG A 385 21.10 -7.66 -11.56
C ARG A 385 21.92 -8.92 -11.59
#